data_AF-A0A0R0CIH1-F1
#
_entry.id   AF-A0A0R0CIH1-F1
#
_cell.length_a   1.000
_cell.length_b   1.000
_cell.length_c   1.000
_cell.angle_alpha   90.00
_cell.angle_beta   90.00
_cell.angle_gamma   90.00
#
_symmetry.space_group_name_H-M   'P 1'
#
loop_
_entity.id
_entity.type
_entity.pdbx_description
1 polymer ?
#
loop_
_entity_poly.entity_id
_entity_poly.type
_entity_poly.pdbx_seq_one_letter_code
_entity_poly.pdbx_strand_id
1 'polypeptide(L)'
;MTPTPFQDDRFDYFYNDEGFGPQIDSEPVPISVIEAYRGKLPDALLTYWGKIGWGGYGNGLLWLVDPGKYAGVLRAWIHGTELYSKDRYYVFAYSAFGDIYAWGERTGQSILINAPNSRIFPTDSSEKIALGKADSMLRSWFSSRDKKQLDEEDVDNKPLFDRAVKLLGRPKPDEMFGFVPALALGGPSRLDHLQKVNAVEHLMFLAQVQPPRVMLDIVKEAKSRGLM
;
A
#
# COMPACT_ATOMS: atom_id res chain seq x y z
N MET A 1 9.08 -8.62 23.17
CA MET A 1 8.49 -7.46 22.48
C MET A 1 9.57 -6.40 22.38
N THR A 2 9.87 -5.93 21.17
CA THR A 2 10.76 -4.77 21.02
C THR A 2 9.86 -3.54 21.08
N PRO A 3 10.03 -2.64 22.07
CA PRO A 3 9.18 -1.47 22.17
C PRO A 3 9.30 -0.62 20.91
N THR A 4 8.18 -0.22 20.30
CA THR A 4 8.26 0.79 19.23
C THR A 4 8.51 2.17 19.87
N PRO A 5 9.08 3.14 19.13
CA PRO A 5 9.35 4.47 19.68
C PRO A 5 8.08 5.34 19.82
N PHE A 6 6.90 4.74 19.70
CA PHE A 6 5.60 5.40 19.74
C PHE A 6 4.76 4.86 20.90
N GLN A 7 3.95 5.73 21.51
CA GLN A 7 2.87 5.28 22.40
C GLN A 7 1.64 5.05 21.51
N ASP A 8 1.60 3.91 20.83
CA ASP A 8 0.57 3.59 19.85
C ASP A 8 0.28 2.10 19.76
N ASP A 9 -0.64 1.64 20.61
CA ASP A 9 -1.03 0.23 20.73
C ASP A 9 -1.41 -0.44 19.40
N ARG A 10 -1.98 0.32 18.44
CA ARG A 10 -2.35 -0.22 17.12
C ARG A 10 -1.15 -0.43 16.21
N PHE A 11 -0.16 0.47 16.28
CA PHE A 11 1.09 0.28 15.59
C PHE A 11 1.93 -0.81 16.28
N ASP A 12 1.92 -0.86 17.62
CA ASP A 12 2.58 -1.92 18.38
C ASP A 12 2.02 -3.30 18.05
N TYR A 13 0.69 -3.43 17.94
CA TYR A 13 0.03 -4.66 17.51
C TYR A 13 0.49 -5.09 16.12
N PHE A 14 0.47 -4.18 15.14
CA PHE A 14 1.01 -4.43 13.81
C PHE A 14 2.48 -4.90 13.85
N TYR A 15 3.31 -4.19 14.61
CA TYR A 15 4.75 -4.42 14.63
C TYR A 15 5.12 -5.72 15.36
N ASN A 16 4.54 -5.98 16.54
CA ASN A 16 4.92 -7.08 17.41
C ASN A 16 4.00 -8.28 17.27
N ASP A 17 2.69 -8.10 17.40
CA ASP A 17 1.70 -9.18 17.47
C ASP A 17 1.44 -9.80 16.09
N GLU A 18 1.26 -8.97 15.05
CA GLU A 18 1.19 -9.42 13.64
C GLU A 18 2.59 -9.73 13.06
N GLY A 19 3.65 -9.43 13.81
CA GLY A 19 5.02 -9.80 13.49
C GLY A 19 5.61 -9.07 12.29
N PHE A 20 5.19 -7.83 12.01
CA PHE A 20 5.79 -7.02 10.94
C PHE A 20 7.16 -6.43 11.31
N GLY A 21 7.56 -6.48 12.58
CA GLY A 21 8.89 -6.09 13.03
C GLY A 21 9.96 -7.17 12.77
N PRO A 22 11.26 -6.80 12.77
CA PRO A 22 11.73 -5.41 12.82
C PRO A 22 11.57 -4.70 11.46
N GLN A 23 11.57 -3.36 11.51
CA GLN A 23 11.71 -2.56 10.28
C GLN A 23 13.08 -2.84 9.62
N ILE A 24 13.12 -2.86 8.30
CA ILE A 24 14.33 -3.08 7.50
C ILE A 24 14.55 -1.93 6.52
N ASP A 25 15.81 -1.73 6.13
CA ASP A 25 16.24 -0.74 5.13
C ASP A 25 15.65 0.66 5.40
N SER A 26 15.77 1.14 6.64
CA SER A 26 15.25 2.44 7.04
C SER A 26 15.99 3.57 6.32
N GLU A 27 15.22 4.47 5.71
CA GLU A 27 15.69 5.71 5.08
C GLU A 27 15.15 6.91 5.87
N PRO A 28 16.01 7.75 6.49
CA PRO A 28 15.55 8.93 7.21
C PRO A 28 14.79 9.90 6.29
N VAL A 29 13.65 10.40 6.76
CA VAL A 29 12.85 11.37 5.99
C VAL A 29 13.31 12.80 6.30
N PRO A 30 13.69 13.61 5.28
CA PRO A 30 14.04 15.00 5.50
C PRO A 30 12.88 15.80 6.09
N ILE A 31 13.17 16.72 7.01
CA ILE A 31 12.15 17.59 7.62
C ILE A 31 11.37 18.39 6.57
N SER A 32 12.02 18.80 5.47
CA SER A 32 11.36 19.50 4.37
C SER A 32 10.27 18.65 3.69
N VAL A 33 10.45 17.33 3.63
CA VAL A 33 9.43 16.40 3.10
C VAL A 33 8.29 16.27 4.09
N ILE A 34 8.58 16.11 5.39
CA ILE A 34 7.55 16.05 6.44
C ILE A 34 6.67 17.31 6.41
N GLU A 35 7.27 18.50 6.36
CA GLU A 35 6.55 19.76 6.29
C GLU A 35 5.76 19.91 4.98
N ALA A 36 6.28 19.42 3.85
CA ALA A 36 5.58 19.46 2.57
C ALA A 36 4.29 18.63 2.56
N TYR A 37 4.17 17.62 3.44
CA TYR A 37 2.99 16.77 3.57
C TYR A 37 2.11 17.08 4.78
N ARG A 38 2.46 18.07 5.61
CA ARG A 38 1.63 18.55 6.71
C ARG A 38 0.27 19.03 6.20
N GLY A 39 -0.81 18.57 6.84
CA GLY A 39 -2.19 18.86 6.42
C GLY A 39 -2.65 18.13 5.16
N LYS A 40 -1.80 17.31 4.53
CA LYS A 40 -2.14 16.45 3.36
C LYS A 40 -2.21 14.98 3.73
N LEU A 41 -1.36 14.56 4.65
CA LEU A 41 -1.32 13.22 5.24
C LEU A 41 -1.63 13.30 6.74
N PRO A 42 -2.01 12.18 7.40
CA PRO A 42 -2.22 12.14 8.84
C PRO A 42 -0.94 12.52 9.61
N ASP A 43 -1.08 13.30 10.67
CA ASP A 43 0.04 13.73 11.51
C ASP A 43 0.73 12.53 12.19
N ALA A 44 -0.01 11.45 12.46
CA ALA A 44 0.56 10.19 12.94
C ALA A 44 1.55 9.58 11.94
N LEU A 45 1.26 9.61 10.63
CA LEU A 45 2.17 9.09 9.60
C LEU A 45 3.45 9.92 9.54
N LEU A 46 3.30 11.24 9.57
CA LEU A 46 4.42 12.18 9.59
C LEU A 46 5.29 12.02 10.84
N THR A 47 4.67 11.70 11.98
CA THR A 47 5.37 11.35 13.21
C THR A 47 6.17 10.06 13.07
N TYR A 48 5.61 9.03 12.42
CA TYR A 48 6.36 7.80 12.15
C TYR A 48 7.56 8.08 11.24
N TRP A 49 7.35 8.79 10.13
CA TRP A 49 8.43 9.19 9.22
C TRP A 49 9.56 9.94 9.93
N GLY A 50 9.22 10.86 10.83
CA GLY A 50 10.21 11.63 11.59
C GLY A 50 11.02 10.80 12.60
N LYS A 51 10.49 9.67 13.11
CA LYS A 51 11.19 8.83 14.10
C LYS A 51 11.91 7.63 13.49
N ILE A 52 11.31 6.98 12.50
CA ILE A 52 11.79 5.69 11.97
C ILE A 52 11.99 5.69 10.45
N GLY A 53 11.78 6.83 9.80
CA GLY A 53 12.00 6.96 8.37
C GLY A 53 10.94 6.23 7.51
N TRP A 54 11.24 6.15 6.22
CA TRP A 54 10.65 5.14 5.34
C TRP A 54 11.33 3.80 5.54
N GLY A 55 10.74 2.71 5.08
CA GLY A 55 11.35 1.38 5.16
C GLY A 55 10.36 0.23 5.08
N GLY A 56 10.92 -0.97 5.12
CA GLY A 56 10.19 -2.22 4.93
C GLY A 56 9.77 -2.85 6.25
N TYR A 57 8.68 -3.60 6.19
CA TYR A 57 8.08 -4.34 7.29
C TYR A 57 7.73 -5.75 6.82
N GLY A 58 7.64 -6.69 7.76
CA GLY A 58 7.33 -8.10 7.47
C GLY A 58 8.36 -8.72 6.53
N ASN A 59 9.65 -8.46 6.77
CA ASN A 59 10.75 -8.89 5.91
C ASN A 59 10.64 -8.36 4.46
N GLY A 60 10.05 -7.18 4.26
CA GLY A 60 9.89 -6.53 2.95
C GLY A 60 8.56 -6.83 2.25
N LEU A 61 7.58 -7.40 2.97
CA LEU A 61 6.23 -7.62 2.47
C LEU A 61 5.44 -6.32 2.28
N LEU A 62 5.74 -5.29 3.08
CA LEU A 62 5.11 -3.98 3.05
C LEU A 62 6.16 -2.89 3.20
N TRP A 63 6.02 -1.80 2.46
CA TRP A 63 6.95 -0.67 2.46
C TRP A 63 6.22 0.63 2.70
N LEU A 64 6.70 1.45 3.63
CA LEU A 64 6.35 2.87 3.69
C LEU A 64 7.28 3.64 2.75
N VAL A 65 6.73 4.58 1.98
CA VAL A 65 7.45 5.21 0.86
C VAL A 65 7.29 6.71 0.77
N ASP A 66 8.20 7.33 0.03
CA ASP A 66 8.08 8.70 -0.48
C ASP A 66 6.93 8.80 -1.50
N PRO A 67 5.85 9.53 -1.20
CA PRO A 67 4.76 9.70 -2.17
C PRO A 67 5.20 10.41 -3.45
N GLY A 68 6.28 11.20 -3.41
CA GLY A 68 6.86 11.87 -4.58
C GLY A 68 7.34 10.89 -5.64
N LYS A 69 8.02 9.81 -5.23
CA LYS A 69 8.53 8.76 -6.14
C LYS A 69 7.40 8.02 -6.87
N TYR A 70 6.23 7.91 -6.23
CA TYR A 70 5.08 7.16 -6.75
C TYR A 70 3.95 8.04 -7.32
N ALA A 71 4.13 9.36 -7.37
CA ALA A 71 3.11 10.28 -7.90
C ALA A 71 2.77 10.01 -9.38
N GLY A 72 3.79 9.66 -10.19
CA GLY A 72 3.61 9.27 -11.59
C GLY A 72 2.84 7.94 -11.73
N VAL A 73 3.20 6.95 -10.92
CA VAL A 73 2.52 5.64 -10.84
C VAL A 73 1.04 5.84 -10.52
N LEU A 74 0.74 6.54 -9.43
CA LEU A 74 -0.64 6.76 -9.01
C LEU A 74 -1.46 7.47 -10.09
N ARG A 75 -0.87 8.49 -10.72
CA ARG A 75 -1.49 9.19 -11.85
C ARG A 75 -1.82 8.23 -13.00
N ALA A 76 -0.87 7.39 -13.41
CA ALA A 76 -1.07 6.44 -14.50
C ALA A 76 -2.24 5.48 -14.22
N TRP A 77 -2.38 5.02 -12.98
CA TRP A 77 -3.45 4.11 -12.59
C TRP A 77 -4.83 4.75 -12.52
N ILE A 78 -4.94 5.98 -12.00
CA ILE A 78 -6.26 6.59 -11.75
C ILE A 78 -6.72 7.50 -12.90
N HIS A 79 -5.83 7.86 -13.84
CA HIS A 79 -6.18 8.71 -14.98
C HIS A 79 -7.33 8.12 -15.80
N GLY A 80 -8.29 8.96 -16.20
CA GLY A 80 -9.49 8.54 -16.92
C GLY A 80 -10.57 7.90 -16.03
N THR A 81 -10.35 7.78 -14.72
CA THR A 81 -11.38 7.37 -13.74
C THR A 81 -11.94 8.58 -13.00
N GLU A 82 -13.12 8.43 -12.38
CA GLU A 82 -13.71 9.48 -11.52
C GLU A 82 -12.80 9.87 -10.34
N LEU A 83 -11.91 8.97 -9.91
CA LEU A 83 -10.97 9.21 -8.83
C LEU A 83 -10.02 10.35 -9.20
N TYR A 84 -9.55 10.45 -10.45
CA TYR A 84 -8.55 11.45 -10.86
C TYR A 84 -8.95 12.90 -10.53
N SER A 85 -10.24 13.23 -10.64
CA SER A 85 -10.78 14.56 -10.30
C SER A 85 -11.35 14.66 -8.89
N LYS A 86 -11.55 13.53 -8.20
CA LYS A 86 -12.27 13.48 -6.93
C LYS A 86 -11.45 14.00 -5.76
N ASP A 87 -10.14 13.78 -5.73
CA ASP A 87 -9.27 14.28 -4.66
C ASP A 87 -7.82 14.43 -5.11
N ARG A 88 -6.99 14.98 -4.22
CA ARG A 88 -5.53 14.83 -4.31
C ARG A 88 -5.11 13.64 -3.47
N TYR A 89 -4.37 12.72 -4.09
CA TYR A 89 -3.97 11.46 -3.46
C TYR A 89 -2.45 11.32 -3.39
N TYR A 90 -1.99 10.60 -2.37
CA TYR A 90 -0.57 10.35 -2.10
C TYR A 90 -0.36 8.89 -1.73
N VAL A 91 0.51 8.19 -2.46
CA VAL A 91 0.92 6.82 -2.11
C VAL A 91 1.78 6.88 -0.86
N PHE A 92 1.36 6.20 0.21
CA PHE A 92 2.13 6.15 1.45
C PHE A 92 2.71 4.76 1.72
N ALA A 93 2.19 3.72 1.06
CA ALA A 93 2.72 2.37 1.17
C ALA A 93 2.51 1.54 -0.11
N TYR A 94 3.32 0.52 -0.30
CA TYR A 94 3.09 -0.54 -1.28
C TYR A 94 3.50 -1.93 -0.75
N SER A 95 2.89 -3.00 -1.28
CA SER A 95 3.25 -4.39 -0.92
C SER A 95 4.32 -4.98 -1.83
N ALA A 96 4.96 -6.07 -1.40
CA ALA A 96 5.94 -6.80 -2.19
C ALA A 96 5.41 -7.33 -3.53
N PHE A 97 4.08 -7.40 -3.72
CA PHE A 97 3.44 -7.85 -4.95
C PHE A 97 2.74 -6.74 -5.72
N GLY A 98 2.86 -5.48 -5.28
CA GLY A 98 2.37 -4.33 -6.03
C GLY A 98 0.96 -3.87 -5.67
N ASP A 99 0.46 -4.20 -4.48
CA ASP A 99 -0.64 -3.41 -3.92
C ASP A 99 -0.15 -2.01 -3.59
N ILE A 100 -0.88 -0.98 -4.03
CA ILE A 100 -0.57 0.43 -3.78
C ILE A 100 -1.63 1.01 -2.85
N TYR A 101 -1.20 1.62 -1.74
CA TYR A 101 -2.07 2.26 -0.77
C TYR A 101 -1.92 3.77 -0.86
N ALA A 102 -3.01 4.46 -1.18
CA ALA A 102 -3.03 5.90 -1.32
C ALA A 102 -4.06 6.59 -0.41
N TRP A 103 -3.63 7.75 0.09
CA TRP A 103 -4.39 8.62 0.97
C TRP A 103 -4.87 9.86 0.20
N GLY A 104 -6.18 10.12 0.21
CA GLY A 104 -6.79 11.36 -0.28
C GLY A 104 -6.90 12.41 0.82
N GLU A 105 -6.58 13.67 0.51
CA GLU A 105 -6.64 14.78 1.47
C GLU A 105 -8.02 14.94 2.14
N ARG A 106 -9.08 14.72 1.37
CA ARG A 106 -10.48 14.84 1.81
C ARG A 106 -11.12 13.49 2.06
N THR A 107 -10.69 12.44 1.37
CA THR A 107 -11.32 11.11 1.42
C THR A 107 -10.63 10.09 2.34
N GLY A 108 -9.45 10.40 2.89
CA GLY A 108 -8.72 9.51 3.80
C GLY A 108 -7.98 8.38 3.08
N GLN A 109 -7.75 7.22 3.73
CA GLN A 109 -7.23 6.03 3.03
C GLN A 109 -8.28 5.51 2.04
N SER A 110 -8.20 5.99 0.80
CA SER A 110 -9.33 5.98 -0.12
C SER A 110 -9.10 5.14 -1.37
N ILE A 111 -7.86 4.72 -1.62
CA ILE A 111 -7.50 3.96 -2.81
C ILE A 111 -6.58 2.82 -2.38
N LEU A 112 -7.00 1.59 -2.69
CA LEU A 112 -6.13 0.42 -2.83
C LEU A 112 -6.11 0.04 -4.31
N ILE A 113 -4.92 0.01 -4.93
CA ILE A 113 -4.75 -0.54 -6.27
C ILE A 113 -4.12 -1.92 -6.11
N ASN A 114 -4.78 -2.97 -6.56
CA ASN A 114 -4.15 -4.27 -6.74
C ASN A 114 -3.63 -4.32 -8.18
N ALA A 115 -2.37 -3.94 -8.34
CA ALA A 115 -1.75 -3.80 -9.66
C ALA A 115 -1.67 -5.12 -10.43
N PRO A 116 -1.32 -6.29 -9.82
CA PRO A 116 -1.24 -7.56 -10.55
C PRO A 116 -2.54 -7.94 -11.24
N ASN A 117 -3.70 -7.70 -10.59
CA ASN A 117 -5.00 -8.04 -11.15
C ASN A 117 -5.73 -6.87 -11.83
N SER A 118 -5.06 -5.73 -12.02
CA SER A 118 -5.63 -4.52 -12.67
C SER A 118 -6.93 -4.04 -12.03
N ARG A 119 -6.99 -3.96 -10.69
CA ARG A 119 -8.18 -3.53 -9.94
C ARG A 119 -7.90 -2.34 -9.04
N ILE A 120 -8.87 -1.44 -8.95
CA ILE A 120 -8.85 -0.31 -8.02
C ILE A 120 -10.03 -0.44 -7.07
N PHE A 121 -9.77 -0.45 -5.77
CA PHE A 121 -10.75 -0.48 -4.71
C PHE A 121 -10.85 0.90 -4.07
N PRO A 122 -11.86 1.70 -4.44
CA PRO A 122 -12.07 2.99 -3.83
C PRO A 122 -12.80 2.85 -2.48
N THR A 123 -12.55 3.79 -1.59
CA THR A 123 -13.28 3.98 -0.34
C THR A 123 -13.46 5.46 -0.08
N ASP A 124 -14.67 5.90 0.22
CA ASP A 124 -14.94 7.28 0.60
C ASP A 124 -15.11 7.43 2.11
N SER A 125 -14.11 8.00 2.78
CA SER A 125 -14.17 8.30 4.22
C SER A 125 -14.27 9.79 4.52
N SER A 126 -14.83 10.59 3.61
CA SER A 126 -14.92 12.05 3.77
C SER A 126 -15.59 12.47 5.08
N GLU A 127 -16.63 11.76 5.52
CA GLU A 127 -17.30 12.00 6.81
C GLU A 127 -16.33 11.88 8.00
N LYS A 128 -15.49 10.84 8.00
CA LYS A 128 -14.51 10.59 9.07
C LYS A 128 -13.39 11.62 9.06
N ILE A 129 -12.96 12.04 7.86
CA ILE A 129 -11.95 13.10 7.71
C ILE A 129 -12.48 14.43 8.23
N ALA A 130 -13.72 14.80 7.90
CA ALA A 130 -14.37 16.01 8.43
C ALA A 130 -14.48 16.01 9.97
N LEU A 131 -14.58 14.82 10.58
CA LEU A 131 -14.57 14.64 12.04
C LEU A 131 -13.17 14.57 12.67
N GLY A 132 -12.11 14.88 11.91
CA GLY A 132 -10.73 14.87 12.40
C GLY A 132 -10.20 13.47 12.73
N LYS A 133 -10.73 12.41 12.11
CA LYS A 133 -10.35 11.01 12.41
C LYS A 133 -9.18 10.48 11.57
N ALA A 134 -8.44 11.33 10.87
CA ALA A 134 -7.33 10.94 9.99
C ALA A 134 -6.30 10.04 10.70
N ASP A 135 -5.77 10.46 11.84
CA ASP A 135 -4.80 9.66 12.60
C ASP A 135 -5.38 8.34 13.10
N SER A 136 -6.64 8.36 13.55
CA SER A 136 -7.28 7.12 13.99
C SER A 136 -7.47 6.15 12.84
N MET A 137 -7.82 6.64 11.64
CA MET A 137 -7.94 5.80 10.46
C MET A 137 -6.60 5.20 10.05
N LEU A 138 -5.52 5.99 10.04
CA LEU A 138 -4.18 5.49 9.74
C LEU A 138 -3.77 4.37 10.71
N ARG A 139 -3.96 4.59 12.01
CA ARG A 139 -3.60 3.59 13.03
C ARG A 139 -4.42 2.31 12.88
N SER A 140 -5.72 2.43 12.54
CA SER A 140 -6.55 1.28 12.18
C SER A 140 -6.08 0.58 10.91
N TRP A 141 -5.55 1.32 9.92
CA TRP A 141 -4.95 0.72 8.72
C TRP A 141 -3.75 -0.16 9.11
N PHE A 142 -2.85 0.33 9.97
CA PHE A 142 -1.72 -0.47 10.49
C PHE A 142 -2.19 -1.72 11.23
N SER A 143 -3.05 -1.59 12.24
CA SER A 143 -3.50 -2.74 13.03
C SER A 143 -4.37 -3.73 12.25
N SER A 144 -4.85 -3.35 11.06
CA SER A 144 -5.60 -4.24 10.16
C SER A 144 -4.73 -4.99 9.15
N ARG A 145 -3.42 -4.71 9.10
CA ARG A 145 -2.54 -5.42 8.16
C ARG A 145 -2.34 -6.85 8.66
N ASP A 146 -2.66 -7.79 7.79
CA ASP A 146 -2.44 -9.21 7.96
C ASP A 146 -1.51 -9.70 6.85
N LYS A 147 -0.52 -10.55 7.19
CA LYS A 147 0.47 -11.00 6.22
C LYS A 147 -0.12 -11.87 5.12
N LYS A 148 -1.15 -12.67 5.42
CA LYS A 148 -1.80 -13.51 4.41
C LYS A 148 -2.55 -12.66 3.38
N GLN A 149 -3.15 -11.55 3.81
CA GLN A 149 -3.83 -10.61 2.91
C GLN A 149 -2.86 -9.79 2.03
N LEU A 150 -1.60 -9.63 2.44
CA LEU A 150 -0.57 -8.94 1.66
C LEU A 150 0.24 -9.87 0.76
N ASP A 151 0.16 -11.19 0.99
CA ASP A 151 0.79 -12.20 0.15
C ASP A 151 -0.10 -12.50 -1.07
N GLU A 152 0.51 -12.98 -2.13
CA GLU A 152 -0.20 -13.54 -3.28
C GLU A 152 -0.16 -15.07 -3.19
N GLU A 153 -1.20 -15.72 -3.70
CA GLU A 153 -1.25 -17.18 -3.79
C GLU A 153 -0.95 -17.64 -5.21
N ASP A 154 -0.24 -18.78 -5.32
CA ASP A 154 -0.07 -19.45 -6.60
C ASP A 154 -1.33 -20.20 -7.04
N VAL A 155 -1.28 -20.81 -8.24
CA VAL A 155 -2.37 -21.62 -8.80
C VAL A 155 -2.86 -22.77 -7.91
N ASP A 156 -2.08 -23.20 -6.91
CA ASP A 156 -2.45 -24.24 -5.93
C ASP A 156 -2.95 -23.65 -4.60
N ASN A 157 -3.25 -22.34 -4.56
CA ASN A 157 -3.60 -21.57 -3.36
C ASN A 157 -2.52 -21.61 -2.27
N LYS A 158 -1.23 -21.64 -2.67
CA LYS A 158 -0.12 -21.59 -1.70
C LYS A 158 0.45 -20.16 -1.64
N PRO A 159 0.71 -19.60 -0.44
CA PRO A 159 1.31 -18.27 -0.28
C PRO A 159 2.70 -18.19 -0.93
N LEU A 160 3.01 -17.10 -1.62
CA LEU A 160 4.21 -16.96 -2.45
C LEU A 160 5.38 -16.30 -1.71
N PHE A 161 5.15 -15.39 -0.79
CA PHE A 161 6.16 -14.46 -0.29
C PHE A 161 7.42 -15.15 0.25
N ASP A 162 7.28 -16.04 1.23
CA ASP A 162 8.43 -16.71 1.85
C ASP A 162 9.19 -17.60 0.85
N ARG A 163 8.45 -18.20 -0.09
CA ARG A 163 9.03 -19.03 -1.16
C ARG A 163 9.78 -18.18 -2.19
N ALA A 164 9.24 -17.02 -2.53
CA ALA A 164 9.86 -16.05 -3.42
C ALA A 164 11.12 -15.44 -2.79
N VAL A 165 11.08 -15.06 -1.51
CA VAL A 165 12.26 -14.60 -0.75
C VAL A 165 13.35 -15.68 -0.71
N LYS A 166 12.99 -16.95 -0.49
CA LYS A 166 13.95 -18.05 -0.50
C LYS A 166 14.62 -18.26 -1.86
N LEU A 167 13.86 -18.08 -2.95
CA LEU A 167 14.35 -18.34 -4.31
C LEU A 167 15.09 -17.15 -4.93
N LEU A 168 14.54 -15.95 -4.80
CA LEU A 168 14.97 -14.74 -5.50
C LEU A 168 15.69 -13.75 -4.57
N GLY A 169 15.68 -14.00 -3.27
CA GLY A 169 16.08 -13.04 -2.25
C GLY A 169 14.98 -12.04 -1.93
N ARG A 170 15.17 -11.32 -0.83
CA ARG A 170 14.27 -10.26 -0.39
C ARG A 170 14.28 -9.06 -1.37
N PRO A 171 13.13 -8.42 -1.67
CA PRO A 171 13.09 -7.16 -2.39
C PRO A 171 13.76 -6.03 -1.59
N LYS A 172 14.50 -5.17 -2.28
CA LYS A 172 15.00 -3.88 -1.77
C LYS A 172 13.89 -2.82 -1.74
N PRO A 173 14.12 -1.62 -1.15
CA PRO A 173 13.10 -0.56 -1.03
C PRO A 173 12.48 -0.05 -2.33
N ASP A 174 13.15 -0.27 -3.46
CA ASP A 174 12.71 0.11 -4.81
C ASP A 174 12.39 -1.10 -5.68
N GLU A 175 12.36 -2.30 -5.10
CA GLU A 175 12.04 -3.55 -5.78
C GLU A 175 10.69 -4.11 -5.30
N MET A 176 10.11 -4.97 -6.14
CA MET A 176 8.97 -5.81 -5.82
C MET A 176 9.10 -7.17 -6.53
N PHE A 177 8.28 -8.14 -6.15
CA PHE A 177 8.05 -9.34 -6.94
C PHE A 177 7.00 -9.06 -8.01
N GLY A 178 7.39 -9.16 -9.27
CA GLY A 178 6.50 -9.02 -10.43
C GLY A 178 6.34 -10.35 -11.15
N PHE A 179 5.12 -10.63 -11.62
CA PHE A 179 4.86 -11.77 -12.51
C PHE A 179 5.34 -11.46 -13.93
N VAL A 180 6.12 -12.37 -14.52
CA VAL A 180 6.65 -12.26 -15.87
C VAL A 180 6.36 -13.55 -16.66
N PRO A 181 5.44 -13.53 -17.64
CA PRO A 181 4.62 -12.39 -18.07
C PRO A 181 3.61 -11.94 -17.01
N ALA A 182 3.13 -10.69 -17.10
CA ALA A 182 2.16 -10.13 -16.17
C ALA A 182 0.84 -10.90 -16.17
N LEU A 183 0.19 -11.01 -15.00
CA LEU A 183 -1.10 -11.71 -14.86
C LEU A 183 -2.19 -11.10 -15.76
N ALA A 184 -2.22 -9.77 -15.87
CA ALA A 184 -3.09 -9.02 -16.77
C ALA A 184 -2.97 -9.43 -18.26
N LEU A 185 -1.83 -10.00 -18.65
CA LEU A 185 -1.57 -10.50 -20.00
C LEU A 185 -1.76 -12.03 -20.12
N GLY A 186 -2.42 -12.66 -19.15
CA GLY A 186 -2.63 -14.10 -19.09
C GLY A 186 -1.44 -14.89 -18.54
N GLY A 187 -0.48 -14.22 -17.90
CA GLY A 187 0.61 -14.89 -17.19
C GLY A 187 0.12 -15.69 -15.99
N PRO A 188 0.80 -16.80 -15.63
CA PRO A 188 0.36 -17.64 -14.53
C PRO A 188 0.81 -17.08 -13.17
N SER A 189 -0.05 -17.18 -12.16
CA SER A 189 0.35 -16.92 -10.76
C SER A 189 1.18 -18.10 -10.24
N ARG A 190 2.49 -18.09 -10.47
CA ARG A 190 3.40 -19.17 -10.07
C ARG A 190 4.75 -18.62 -9.60
N LEU A 191 5.37 -19.35 -8.66
CA LEU A 191 6.67 -19.00 -8.10
C LEU A 191 7.78 -18.90 -9.15
N ASP A 192 7.79 -19.81 -10.14
CA ASP A 192 8.78 -19.84 -11.23
C ASP A 192 8.59 -18.72 -12.28
N HIS A 193 7.53 -17.93 -12.16
CA HIS A 193 7.23 -16.77 -13.00
C HIS A 193 7.38 -15.44 -12.24
N LEU A 194 7.85 -15.47 -10.98
CA LEU A 194 8.20 -14.27 -10.25
C LEU A 194 9.62 -13.83 -10.59
N GLN A 195 9.80 -12.52 -10.73
CA GLN A 195 11.10 -11.87 -10.80
C GLN A 195 11.14 -10.71 -9.82
N LYS A 196 12.33 -10.37 -9.31
CA LYS A 196 12.53 -9.07 -8.66
C LYS A 196 12.66 -8.01 -9.74
N VAL A 197 11.81 -6.99 -9.67
CA VAL A 197 11.71 -5.90 -10.66
C VAL A 197 11.72 -4.56 -9.94
N ASN A 198 12.12 -3.49 -10.64
CA ASN A 198 11.96 -2.14 -10.11
C ASN A 198 10.47 -1.82 -9.94
N ALA A 199 10.06 -1.38 -8.74
CA ALA A 199 8.66 -1.18 -8.38
C ALA A 199 8.01 -0.08 -9.24
N VAL A 200 8.65 1.08 -9.39
CA VAL A 200 8.08 2.19 -10.18
C VAL A 200 7.93 1.80 -11.64
N GLU A 201 8.96 1.24 -12.25
CA GLU A 201 8.93 0.83 -13.66
C GLU A 201 7.87 -0.24 -13.91
N HIS A 202 7.81 -1.27 -13.06
CA HIS A 202 6.86 -2.37 -13.23
C HIS A 202 5.42 -1.92 -13.00
N LEU A 203 5.16 -1.10 -11.98
CA LEU A 203 3.81 -0.56 -11.73
C LEU A 203 3.37 0.41 -12.84
N MET A 204 4.29 1.18 -13.42
CA MET A 204 4.01 2.01 -14.61
C MET A 204 3.70 1.17 -15.85
N PHE A 205 4.42 0.06 -16.04
CA PHE A 205 4.14 -0.90 -17.10
C PHE A 205 2.75 -1.53 -16.91
N LEU A 206 2.43 -2.03 -15.71
CA LEU A 206 1.13 -2.64 -15.41
C LEU A 206 -0.04 -1.68 -15.63
N ALA A 207 0.13 -0.38 -15.34
CA ALA A 207 -0.90 0.62 -15.61
C ALA A 207 -1.24 0.79 -17.11
N GLN A 208 -0.33 0.40 -18.00
CA GLN A 208 -0.47 0.58 -19.46
C GLN A 208 -0.94 -0.68 -20.18
N VAL A 209 -0.70 -1.88 -19.63
CA VAL A 209 -1.03 -3.15 -20.32
C VAL A 209 -2.52 -3.47 -20.30
N GLN A 210 -3.23 -3.05 -19.26
CA GLN A 210 -4.67 -3.27 -19.13
C GLN A 210 -5.33 -2.10 -18.40
N PRO A 211 -6.42 -1.52 -18.94
CA PRO A 211 -7.19 -0.52 -18.21
C PRO A 211 -7.69 -1.07 -16.88
N PRO A 212 -7.45 -0.38 -15.75
CA PRO A 212 -7.89 -0.86 -14.45
C PRO A 212 -9.40 -0.90 -14.33
N ARG A 213 -9.92 -1.96 -13.70
CA ARG A 213 -11.31 -2.02 -13.28
C ARG A 213 -11.48 -1.33 -11.93
N VAL A 214 -12.22 -0.23 -11.92
CA VAL A 214 -12.67 0.40 -10.67
C VAL A 214 -13.80 -0.44 -10.07
N MET A 215 -13.60 -0.92 -8.85
CA MET A 215 -14.54 -1.74 -8.11
C MET A 215 -15.58 -0.86 -7.39
N LEU A 216 -16.72 -1.44 -7.02
CA LEU A 216 -17.72 -0.74 -6.21
C LEU A 216 -17.17 -0.45 -4.82
N ASP A 217 -17.47 0.74 -4.30
CA ASP A 217 -17.29 1.02 -2.87
C ASP A 217 -18.36 0.23 -2.09
N ILE A 218 -17.97 -0.91 -1.55
CA ILE A 218 -18.87 -1.86 -0.88
C ILE A 218 -19.51 -1.22 0.35
N VAL A 219 -18.80 -0.34 1.08
CA VAL A 219 -19.33 0.33 2.26
C VAL A 219 -20.40 1.32 1.87
N LYS A 220 -20.14 2.13 0.83
CA LYS A 220 -21.13 3.07 0.31
C LYS A 220 -22.35 2.33 -0.24
N GLU A 221 -22.15 1.20 -0.92
CA GLU A 221 -23.24 0.38 -1.47
C GLU A 221 -24.05 -0.33 -0.38
N ALA A 222 -23.41 -0.79 0.70
CA ALA A 222 -24.13 -1.36 1.84
C ALA A 222 -25.01 -0.29 2.52
N LYS A 223 -24.49 0.93 2.72
CA LYS A 223 -25.25 2.07 3.25
C LYS A 223 -26.42 2.46 2.33
N SER A 224 -26.21 2.53 1.01
CA SER A 224 -27.27 2.88 0.05
C SER A 224 -28.41 1.86 0.05
N ARG A 225 -28.12 0.61 0.45
CA ARG A 225 -29.08 -0.49 0.62
C ARG A 225 -29.62 -0.64 2.05
N GLY A 226 -29.21 0.19 3.00
CA GLY A 226 -29.66 0.13 4.40
C GLY A 226 -29.16 -1.08 5.19
N LEU A 227 -28.04 -1.67 4.79
CA LEU A 227 -27.42 -2.83 5.45
C LEU A 227 -26.40 -2.44 6.53
N MET A 228 -26.08 -1.15 6.63
CA MET A 228 -25.15 -0.54 7.59
C MET A 228 -25.61 0.87 7.97
#